data_AF-A0A9P8NWD9-F1
#
_entry.id   AF-A0A9P8NWD9-F1
#
_cell.length_a   1.000
_cell.length_b   1.000
_cell.length_c   1.000
_cell.angle_alpha   90.00
_cell.angle_beta   90.00
_cell.angle_gamma   90.00
#
_symmetry.space_group_name_H-M   'P 1'
#
loop_
_entity.id
_entity.type
_entity.pdbx_description
1 polymer ?
#
loop_
_entity_poly.entity_id
_entity_poly.type
_entity_poly.pdbx_seq_one_letter_code
_entity_poly.pdbx_strand_id
1 'polypeptide(L)'
;NLIKEDFLQQNGYSTYDAFCPIWKTYDMMKAFISYYDEAQKAVANGAQWSKLSDATADVKHAVSSAKFFEPSRGQEALAGEFEKLLATVTERFQEAAE
;
A
#
# COMPACT_ATOMS: atom_id res chain seq x y z
N ASN A 1 8.85 7.59 -4.33
CA ASN A 1 9.25 6.52 -5.26
C ASN A 1 8.43 5.23 -5.15
N LEU A 2 7.29 5.20 -4.45
CA LEU A 2 6.43 4.00 -4.28
C LEU A 2 6.22 3.20 -5.58
N ILE A 3 5.61 3.80 -6.60
CA ILE A 3 5.24 3.04 -7.83
C ILE A 3 6.49 2.47 -8.53
N LYS A 4 7.57 3.24 -8.62
CA LYS A 4 8.77 2.79 -9.34
C LYS A 4 9.51 1.67 -8.62
N GLU A 5 9.68 1.79 -7.31
CA GLU A 5 10.55 0.90 -6.52
C GLU A 5 9.80 -0.31 -5.92
N ASP A 6 8.50 -0.18 -5.67
CA ASP A 6 7.74 -1.18 -4.91
C ASP A 6 6.58 -1.82 -5.69
N PHE A 7 6.21 -1.24 -6.82
CA PHE A 7 5.22 -1.83 -7.73
C PHE A 7 5.85 -2.32 -9.04
N LEU A 8 6.55 -1.44 -9.75
CA LEU A 8 7.12 -1.77 -11.08
C LEU A 8 8.41 -2.61 -11.00
N GLN A 9 9.22 -2.42 -9.97
CA GLN A 9 10.39 -3.26 -9.72
C GLN A 9 9.95 -4.56 -9.07
N GLN A 10 10.25 -5.68 -9.75
CA GLN A 10 9.93 -7.04 -9.31
C GLN A 10 11.22 -7.87 -9.32
N ASN A 11 11.48 -8.61 -8.24
CA ASN A 11 12.65 -9.47 -8.15
C ASN A 11 12.33 -10.88 -8.66
N GLY A 12 12.77 -11.18 -9.88
CA GLY A 12 12.57 -12.47 -10.54
C GLY A 12 13.18 -13.69 -9.83
N TYR A 13 14.04 -13.50 -8.84
CA TYR A 13 14.62 -14.58 -8.04
C TYR A 13 13.88 -14.86 -6.72
N SER A 14 12.90 -14.02 -6.36
CA SER A 14 12.19 -14.14 -5.08
C SER A 14 10.93 -15.00 -5.18
N THR A 15 10.56 -15.71 -4.13
CA THR A 15 9.34 -16.54 -4.13
C THR A 15 8.06 -15.70 -4.22
N TYR A 16 8.08 -14.50 -3.66
CA TYR A 16 6.93 -13.61 -3.60
C TYR A 16 6.75 -12.75 -4.87
N ASP A 17 7.82 -12.38 -5.59
CA ASP A 17 7.74 -11.52 -6.79
C ASP A 17 8.17 -12.19 -8.11
N ALA A 18 8.70 -13.43 -8.11
CA ALA A 18 9.07 -14.10 -9.36
C ALA A 18 7.89 -14.32 -10.31
N PHE A 19 6.70 -14.55 -9.75
CA PHE A 19 5.46 -14.66 -10.51
C PHE A 19 4.32 -14.03 -9.71
N CYS A 20 3.95 -12.80 -10.07
CA CYS A 20 2.87 -12.08 -9.42
C CYS A 20 1.54 -12.35 -10.14
N PRO A 21 0.57 -13.04 -9.52
CA PRO A 21 -0.75 -13.26 -10.11
C PRO A 21 -1.49 -11.93 -10.35
N ILE A 22 -2.45 -11.94 -11.28
CA ILE A 22 -3.24 -10.75 -11.64
C ILE A 22 -3.99 -10.20 -10.41
N TRP A 23 -4.57 -11.05 -9.57
CA TRP A 23 -5.29 -10.62 -8.37
C TRP A 23 -4.36 -9.93 -7.37
N LYS A 24 -3.16 -10.46 -7.12
CA LYS A 24 -2.16 -9.82 -6.25
C LYS A 24 -1.75 -8.46 -6.82
N THR A 25 -1.50 -8.40 -8.13
CA THR A 25 -1.15 -7.14 -8.81
C THR A 25 -2.26 -6.09 -8.67
N TYR A 26 -3.52 -6.51 -8.82
CA TYR A 26 -4.69 -5.66 -8.65
C TYR A 26 -4.81 -5.13 -7.23
N ASP A 27 -4.71 -6.01 -6.22
CA ASP A 27 -4.85 -5.63 -4.82
C ASP A 27 -3.69 -4.74 -4.34
N MET A 28 -2.47 -5.01 -4.80
CA MET A 28 -1.33 -4.11 -4.60
C MET A 28 -1.61 -2.73 -5.18
N MET A 29 -2.04 -2.64 -6.44
CA MET A 29 -2.34 -1.35 -7.06
C MET A 29 -3.46 -0.62 -6.29
N LYS A 30 -4.49 -1.33 -5.84
CA LYS A 30 -5.58 -0.77 -5.04
C LYS A 30 -5.07 -0.14 -3.75
N ALA A 31 -4.12 -0.78 -3.05
CA ALA A 31 -3.50 -0.22 -1.85
C ALA A 31 -2.69 1.05 -2.15
N PHE A 32 -1.92 1.06 -3.25
CA PHE A 32 -1.14 2.23 -3.66
C PHE A 32 -2.02 3.43 -4.00
N ILE A 33 -3.09 3.20 -4.77
CA ILE A 33 -4.06 4.25 -5.13
C ILE A 33 -4.83 4.73 -3.89
N SER A 34 -5.20 3.83 -2.98
CA SER A 34 -5.89 4.23 -1.75
C SER A 34 -5.03 5.14 -0.88
N TYR A 35 -3.74 4.84 -0.70
CA TYR A 35 -2.81 5.74 -0.03
C TYR A 35 -2.72 7.11 -0.74
N TYR A 36 -2.65 7.11 -2.07
CA TYR A 36 -2.58 8.33 -2.86
C TYR A 36 -3.85 9.19 -2.70
N ASP A 37 -5.03 8.58 -2.80
CA ASP A 37 -6.31 9.28 -2.71
C ASP A 37 -6.52 9.87 -1.31
N GLU A 38 -6.22 9.13 -0.25
CA GLU A 38 -6.30 9.66 1.13
C GLU A 38 -5.30 10.79 1.38
N ALA A 39 -4.07 10.66 0.87
CA ALA A 39 -3.10 11.75 0.90
C ALA A 39 -3.59 13.01 0.17
N GLN A 40 -4.18 12.86 -1.02
CA GLN A 40 -4.75 13.99 -1.77
C GLN A 40 -5.88 14.66 -1.00
N LYS A 41 -6.79 13.88 -0.39
CA LYS A 41 -7.89 14.41 0.43
C LYS A 41 -7.37 15.20 1.63
N ALA A 42 -6.41 14.66 2.39
CA ALA A 42 -5.85 15.34 3.55
C ALA A 42 -5.14 16.65 3.17
N VAL A 43 -4.37 16.64 2.08
CA VAL A 43 -3.71 17.86 1.56
C VAL A 43 -4.74 18.89 1.08
N ALA A 44 -5.82 18.45 0.40
CA ALA A 44 -6.90 19.34 -0.02
C ALA A 44 -7.64 19.99 1.17
N ASN A 45 -7.69 19.31 2.31
CA ASN A 45 -8.23 19.81 3.57
C ASN A 45 -7.26 20.75 4.34
N GLY A 46 -6.08 21.03 3.78
CA GLY A 46 -5.11 21.98 4.33
C GLY A 46 -3.94 21.36 5.09
N ALA A 47 -3.83 20.03 5.16
CA ALA A 47 -2.68 19.38 5.76
C ALA A 47 -1.40 19.65 4.97
N GLN A 48 -0.31 19.99 5.66
CA GLN A 48 0.99 20.15 5.02
C GLN A 48 1.60 18.78 4.70
N TRP A 49 1.88 18.52 3.42
CA TRP A 49 2.41 17.23 2.97
C TRP A 49 3.62 16.73 3.77
N SER A 50 4.58 17.59 4.13
CA SER A 50 5.76 17.18 4.89
C SER A 50 5.40 16.55 6.26
N LYS A 51 4.44 17.14 6.98
CA LYS A 51 3.98 16.61 8.27
C LYS A 51 3.16 15.35 8.08
N LEU A 52 2.28 15.36 7.08
CA LEU A 52 1.43 14.21 6.75
C LEU A 52 2.28 13.00 6.37
N SER A 53 3.28 13.17 5.49
CA SER A 53 4.13 12.08 5.04
C SER A 53 4.98 11.46 6.14
N ASP A 54 5.35 12.25 7.15
CA ASP A 54 6.07 11.77 8.33
C ASP A 54 5.10 11.02 9.27
N ALA A 55 3.89 11.54 9.46
CA ALA A 55 2.86 10.93 10.29
C ALA A 55 2.32 9.60 9.72
N THR A 56 2.33 9.43 8.40
CA THR A 56 1.86 8.23 7.68
C THR A 56 3.01 7.38 7.10
N ALA A 57 4.24 7.54 7.61
CA ALA A 57 5.41 6.81 7.12
C ALA A 57 5.31 5.29 7.33
N ASP A 58 4.64 4.88 8.41
CA ASP A 58 4.33 3.50 8.77
C ASP A 58 3.41 2.83 7.73
N VAL A 59 2.29 3.47 7.38
CA VAL A 59 1.37 2.93 6.38
C VAL A 59 1.95 2.98 4.97
N LYS A 60 2.79 3.99 4.67
CA LYS A 60 3.58 4.01 3.43
C LYS A 60 4.51 2.79 3.34
N HIS A 61 5.18 2.43 4.43
CA HIS A 61 6.03 1.24 4.50
C HIS A 61 5.20 -0.04 4.36
N ALA A 62 4.01 -0.11 4.97
CA ALA A 62 3.10 -1.25 4.83
C ALA A 62 2.64 -1.46 3.38
N VAL A 63 2.27 -0.39 2.67
CA VAL A 63 1.91 -0.43 1.24
C VAL A 63 3.09 -0.89 0.38
N SER A 64 4.29 -0.35 0.62
CA SER A 64 5.54 -0.77 -0.04
C SER A 64 5.84 -2.26 0.20
N SER A 65 5.58 -2.75 1.41
CA SER A 65 5.84 -4.13 1.82
C SER A 65 4.86 -5.15 1.26
N ALA A 66 3.75 -4.72 0.64
CA ALA A 66 2.74 -5.62 0.07
C ALA A 66 3.30 -6.54 -1.03
N LYS A 67 4.42 -6.17 -1.67
CA LYS A 67 5.12 -7.03 -2.62
C LYS A 67 5.62 -8.34 -1.98
N PHE A 68 5.95 -8.32 -0.69
CA PHE A 68 6.41 -9.50 0.05
C PHE A 68 5.29 -10.50 0.37
N PHE A 69 4.03 -10.20 0.03
CA PHE A 69 2.93 -11.13 0.22
C PHE A 69 3.10 -12.35 -0.68
N GLU A 70 3.24 -13.50 -0.04
CA GLU A 70 3.62 -14.75 -0.69
C GLU A 70 2.40 -15.37 -1.41
N PRO A 71 2.37 -15.41 -2.76
CA PRO A 71 1.20 -15.88 -3.52
C PRO A 71 0.81 -17.33 -3.22
N SER A 72 1.76 -18.15 -2.78
CA SER A 72 1.51 -19.55 -2.40
C SER A 72 0.59 -19.72 -1.19
N ARG A 73 0.35 -18.65 -0.42
CA ARG A 73 -0.63 -18.63 0.69
C ARG A 73 -2.09 -18.64 0.22
N GLY A 74 -2.34 -18.41 -1.07
CA GLY A 74 -3.68 -18.42 -1.66
C GLY A 74 -4.38 -17.05 -1.64
N GLN A 75 -5.31 -16.88 -2.57
CA GLN A 75 -5.99 -15.61 -2.82
C GLN A 75 -6.85 -15.15 -1.63
N GLU A 76 -7.64 -16.04 -1.02
CA GLU A 76 -8.54 -15.66 0.10
C GLU A 76 -7.76 -15.15 1.32
N ALA A 77 -6.65 -15.81 1.66
CA ALA A 77 -5.81 -15.41 2.77
C ALA A 77 -5.20 -14.02 2.54
N LEU A 78 -4.71 -13.75 1.32
CA LEU A 78 -4.11 -12.46 0.99
C LEU A 78 -5.16 -11.36 0.79
N ALA A 79 -6.35 -11.68 0.29
CA ALA A 79 -7.44 -10.72 0.18
C ALA A 79 -7.76 -10.10 1.56
N GLY A 80 -7.85 -10.92 2.61
CA GLY A 80 -8.04 -10.43 3.98
C GLY A 80 -6.87 -9.59 4.52
N GLU A 81 -5.64 -9.82 4.07
CA GLU A 81 -4.50 -8.96 4.42
C GLU A 81 -4.52 -7.62 3.70
N PHE A 82 -4.88 -7.62 2.42
CA PHE A 82 -5.08 -6.39 1.65
C PHE A 82 -6.24 -5.56 2.19
N GLU A 83 -7.35 -6.19 2.58
CA GLU A 83 -8.47 -5.48 3.22
C GLU A 83 -8.05 -4.82 4.54
N LYS A 84 -7.29 -5.52 5.38
CA LYS A 84 -6.73 -4.94 6.61
C LYS A 84 -5.79 -3.77 6.30
N LEU A 85 -4.91 -3.93 5.31
CA LEU A 85 -3.99 -2.88 4.88
C LEU A 85 -4.76 -1.63 4.41
N LEU A 86 -5.82 -1.81 3.63
CA LEU A 86 -6.67 -0.70 3.17
C LEU A 86 -7.35 0.01 4.34
N ALA A 87 -7.92 -0.74 5.29
CA ALA A 87 -8.51 -0.16 6.49
C ALA A 87 -7.50 0.65 7.31
N THR A 88 -6.30 0.08 7.55
CA THR A 88 -5.23 0.77 8.27
C THR A 88 -4.79 2.05 7.56
N VAL A 89 -4.70 2.05 6.23
CA VAL A 89 -4.40 3.27 5.46
C VAL A 89 -5.47 4.33 5.74
N THR A 90 -6.75 4.00 5.60
CA THR A 90 -7.84 4.97 5.84
C THR A 90 -7.84 5.49 7.27
N GLU A 91 -7.76 4.61 8.28
CA GLU A 91 -7.75 4.98 9.69
C GLU A 91 -6.57 5.91 10.02
N ARG A 92 -5.37 5.58 9.54
CA ARG A 92 -4.17 6.38 9.82
C ARG A 92 -4.24 7.77 9.20
N PHE A 93 -4.80 7.91 8.00
CA PHE A 93 -4.98 9.22 7.39
C PHE A 93 -6.05 10.05 8.08
N GLN A 94 -7.07 9.43 8.67
CA GLN A 94 -8.05 10.13 9.52
C GLN A 94 -7.38 10.66 10.79
N GLU A 95 -6.63 9.82 11.50
CA GLU A 95 -5.88 10.23 12.71
C GLU A 95 -4.82 11.31 12.44
N ALA A 96 -4.16 11.25 11.27
CA ALA A 96 -3.11 12.21 10.92
C ALA A 96 -3.65 13.54 10.38
N ALA A 97 -4.95 13.61 10.07
CA ALA A 97 -5.62 14.83 9.59
C ALA A 97 -6.28 15.64 10.71
N GLU A 98 -6.40 15.09 11.92
CA GLU A 98 -6.77 15.79 13.16
C GLU A 98 -5.60 16.60 13.74
#